data_AF-A0A929J071-F1
#
_entry.id   AF-A0A929J071-F1
#
_cell.length_a   1.000
_cell.length_b   1.000
_cell.length_c   1.000
_cell.angle_alpha   90.00
_cell.angle_beta   90.00
_cell.angle_gamma   90.00
#
_symmetry.space_group_name_H-M   'P 1'
#
loop_
_entity.id
_entity.type
_entity.pdbx_description
1 polymer ?
#
loop_
_entity_poly.entity_id
_entity_poly.type
_entity_poly.pdbx_seq_one_letter_code
_entity_poly.pdbx_strand_id
1 'polypeptide(L)'
;MEIDSALYREQLRCSVSNIDDIFDECICEAKAVMTPQGIATWLDAASRVCALGRGKELVLILLEEMPEIVRLTDESIIEDVTDMSETLSSLLQGPAINPFLTTLPAVARRLDDAELLREWLKMVTRMAEEAKEGLIPLLGKVVYLLNQLSIGGLKNWIQYGIKAYKEQPYRLGDFFSLQTADAHASLQRERHGTLYIDHERQLRLYLRAFWEIEIDFKPYSLAFDTIRKPLPHLDKLGFHLPDVYDDLAGVSGIERYRAMTAHMVAHKLWSQPFLADNFSSFQHLSIETFEDARVEGILLKSYPGLRKLWLALHPIPKVDECTEEYACIRHELAMLSLALLDPNHPYTNPSLLDFVEQFHARMATDPYDSKISID
;
A
#
# COMPACT_ATOMS: atom_id res chain seq x y z
N MET A 1 30.11 -0.89 22.45
CA MET A 1 29.15 -0.13 23.26
C MET A 1 28.55 -1.16 24.21
N GLU A 2 28.90 -1.15 25.49
CA GLU A 2 28.28 -2.08 26.45
C GLU A 2 26.77 -1.86 26.39
N ILE A 3 26.03 -2.92 26.09
CA ILE A 3 24.58 -2.88 26.04
C ILE A 3 24.15 -2.83 27.50
N ASP A 4 23.50 -1.74 27.92
CA ASP A 4 22.88 -1.64 29.25
C ASP A 4 21.60 -2.50 29.30
N SER A 5 21.72 -3.78 28.94
CA SER A 5 20.61 -4.75 28.91
C SER A 5 20.01 -4.95 30.28
N ALA A 6 20.82 -4.83 31.34
CA ALA A 6 20.35 -4.92 32.71
C ALA A 6 19.30 -3.84 33.02
N LEU A 7 19.55 -2.58 32.63
CA LEU A 7 18.60 -1.49 32.85
C LEU A 7 17.30 -1.66 32.04
N TYR A 8 17.38 -2.18 30.81
CA TYR A 8 16.18 -2.51 30.04
C TYR A 8 15.43 -3.71 30.62
N ARG A 9 16.13 -4.72 31.14
CA ARG A 9 15.53 -5.91 31.73
C ARG A 9 14.71 -5.60 32.98
N GLU A 10 15.12 -4.59 33.74
CA GLU A 10 14.37 -4.06 34.89
C GLU A 10 13.04 -3.39 34.51
N GLN A 11 12.92 -2.86 33.29
CA GLN A 11 11.68 -2.25 32.80
C GLN A 11 10.64 -3.31 32.43
N LEU A 12 11.09 -4.51 32.04
CA LEU A 12 10.22 -5.64 31.70
C LEU A 12 9.69 -6.34 32.96
N ARG A 13 8.40 -6.14 33.24
CA ARG A 13 7.70 -6.73 34.40
C ARG A 13 7.24 -8.17 34.10
N CYS A 14 8.19 -9.03 33.78
CA CYS A 14 7.96 -10.44 33.45
C CYS A 14 8.99 -11.36 34.14
N SER A 15 8.51 -12.44 34.76
CA SER A 15 9.32 -13.44 35.48
C SER A 15 9.54 -14.74 34.69
N VAL A 16 9.29 -14.74 33.37
CA VAL A 16 9.53 -15.90 32.51
C VAL A 16 11.04 -16.10 32.35
N SER A 17 11.54 -17.25 32.79
CA SER A 17 12.97 -17.59 32.83
C SER A 17 13.64 -17.60 31.46
N ASN A 18 12.92 -18.01 30.41
CA ASN A 18 13.47 -18.14 29.06
C ASN A 18 13.72 -16.79 28.37
N ILE A 19 13.26 -15.69 28.97
CA ILE A 19 13.49 -14.35 28.41
C ILE A 19 14.96 -13.99 28.48
N ASP A 20 15.63 -14.33 29.58
CA ASP A 20 17.02 -13.93 29.82
C ASP A 20 17.97 -14.53 28.76
N ASP A 21 17.59 -15.66 28.14
CA ASP A 21 18.34 -16.32 27.06
C ASP A 21 18.28 -15.56 25.72
N ILE A 22 17.21 -14.79 25.46
CA ILE A 22 16.97 -14.09 24.18
C ILE A 22 17.05 -12.56 24.30
N PHE A 23 17.06 -12.02 25.53
CA PHE A 23 16.80 -10.60 25.78
C PHE A 23 17.87 -9.68 25.17
N ASP A 24 19.15 -10.05 25.27
CA ASP A 24 20.25 -9.25 24.74
C ASP A 24 20.17 -9.10 23.22
N GLU A 25 19.80 -10.17 22.51
CA GLU A 25 19.61 -10.17 21.06
C GLU A 25 18.40 -9.33 20.67
N CYS A 26 17.26 -9.52 21.35
CA CYS A 26 16.05 -8.73 21.11
C CYS A 26 16.30 -7.23 21.31
N ILE A 27 17.06 -6.84 22.35
CA ILE A 27 17.42 -5.44 22.61
C ILE A 27 18.34 -4.88 21.51
N CYS A 28 19.28 -5.68 21.01
CA CYS A 28 20.11 -5.26 19.87
C CYS A 28 19.28 -4.97 18.63
N GLU A 29 18.34 -5.86 18.31
CA GLU A 29 17.46 -5.70 17.16
C GLU A 29 16.52 -4.50 17.33
N ALA A 30 15.89 -4.37 18.50
CA ALA A 30 15.01 -3.24 18.80
C ALA A 30 15.74 -1.90 18.66
N LYS A 31 16.97 -1.78 19.19
CA LYS A 31 17.79 -0.55 19.05
C LYS A 31 18.14 -0.19 17.61
N ALA A 32 18.12 -1.15 16.69
CA ALA A 32 18.40 -0.89 15.28
C ALA A 32 17.22 -0.23 14.55
N VAL A 33 16.00 -0.30 15.10
CA VAL A 33 14.77 0.13 14.42
C VAL A 33 13.86 1.02 15.27
N MET A 34 14.04 1.06 16.59
CA MET A 34 13.22 1.83 17.51
C MET A 34 14.03 2.94 18.21
N THR A 35 13.35 4.04 18.50
CA THR A 35 13.79 5.09 19.42
C THR A 35 13.83 4.56 20.86
N PRO A 36 14.52 5.25 21.79
CA PRO A 36 14.48 4.90 23.20
C PRO A 36 13.05 4.85 23.78
N GLN A 37 12.16 5.72 23.28
CA GLN A 37 10.75 5.71 23.67
C GLN A 37 10.02 4.49 23.10
N GLY A 38 10.26 4.14 21.83
CA GLY A 38 9.73 2.93 21.21
C GLY A 38 10.14 1.65 21.94
N ILE A 39 11.40 1.55 22.38
CA ILE A 39 11.88 0.42 23.20
C ILE A 39 11.12 0.35 24.53
N ALA A 40 10.94 1.49 25.22
CA ALA A 40 10.17 1.52 26.47
C ALA A 40 8.72 1.07 26.26
N THR A 41 8.08 1.54 25.18
CA THR A 41 6.71 1.13 24.79
C THR A 41 6.63 -0.37 24.46
N TRP A 42 7.61 -0.93 23.75
CA TRP A 42 7.68 -2.36 23.45
C TRP A 42 7.89 -3.24 24.69
N LEU A 43 8.71 -2.82 25.65
CA LEU A 43 8.90 -3.54 26.92
C LEU A 43 7.65 -3.45 27.82
N ASP A 44 6.93 -2.32 27.79
CA ASP A 44 5.64 -2.19 28.47
C ASP A 44 4.57 -3.09 27.82
N ALA A 45 4.50 -3.10 26.49
CA ALA A 45 3.66 -4.01 25.71
C ALA A 45 3.89 -5.48 26.08
N ALA A 46 5.16 -5.91 26.15
CA ALA A 46 5.55 -7.26 26.58
C ALA A 46 5.09 -7.57 28.01
N SER A 47 5.18 -6.58 28.91
CA SER A 47 4.70 -6.69 30.29
C SER A 47 3.18 -6.83 30.36
N ARG A 48 2.43 -6.02 29.59
CA ARG A 48 0.96 -6.05 29.49
C ARG A 48 0.47 -7.39 28.95
N VAL A 49 1.06 -7.88 27.86
CA VAL A 49 0.75 -9.19 27.27
C VAL A 49 1.04 -10.33 28.25
N CYS A 50 2.15 -10.28 29.00
CA CYS A 50 2.42 -11.25 30.05
C CYS A 50 1.36 -11.23 31.17
N ALA A 51 0.90 -10.04 31.57
CA ALA A 51 -0.09 -9.87 32.64
C ALA A 51 -1.47 -10.46 32.29
N LEU A 52 -1.76 -10.72 31.01
CA LEU A 52 -2.97 -11.42 30.59
C LEU A 52 -3.06 -12.86 31.11
N GLY A 53 -1.94 -13.47 31.51
CA GLY A 53 -1.91 -14.82 32.07
C GLY A 53 -2.27 -15.92 31.06
N ARG A 54 -2.03 -15.68 29.76
CA ARG A 54 -2.44 -16.55 28.64
C ARG A 54 -1.31 -17.45 28.10
N GLY A 55 -0.24 -17.62 28.86
CA GLY A 55 0.91 -18.45 28.52
C GLY A 55 2.21 -17.66 28.46
N LYS A 56 3.32 -18.35 28.75
CA LYS A 56 4.66 -17.74 28.80
C LYS A 56 5.25 -17.48 27.41
N GLU A 57 4.73 -18.13 26.37
CA GLU A 57 5.24 -18.02 25.00
C GLU A 57 4.86 -16.68 24.34
N LEU A 58 3.75 -16.05 24.75
CA LEU A 58 3.25 -14.83 24.13
C LEU A 58 4.23 -13.65 24.26
N VAL A 59 4.86 -13.54 25.43
CA VAL A 59 5.87 -12.49 25.68
C VAL A 59 7.14 -12.75 24.88
N LEU A 60 7.52 -14.02 24.68
CA LEU A 60 8.69 -14.37 23.85
C LEU A 60 8.43 -13.97 22.40
N ILE A 61 7.28 -14.36 21.83
CA ILE A 61 6.88 -14.00 20.47
C ILE A 61 6.88 -12.48 20.29
N LEU A 62 6.31 -11.73 21.24
CA LEU A 62 6.28 -10.26 21.13
C LEU A 62 7.68 -9.63 21.20
N LEU A 63 8.58 -10.19 22.02
CA LEU A 63 9.95 -9.69 22.10
C LEU A 63 10.73 -10.01 20.81
N GLU A 64 10.64 -11.23 20.32
CA GLU A 64 11.38 -11.67 19.13
C GLU A 64 10.88 -11.00 17.85
N GLU A 65 9.57 -10.87 17.68
CA GLU A 65 9.00 -10.55 16.37
C GLU A 65 8.68 -9.06 16.16
N MET A 66 8.43 -8.30 17.24
CA MET A 66 8.03 -6.89 17.13
C MET A 66 9.08 -5.99 16.45
N PRO A 67 10.41 -6.16 16.67
CA PRO A 67 11.41 -5.39 15.94
C PRO A 67 11.31 -5.54 14.42
N GLU A 68 11.02 -6.75 13.90
CA GLU A 68 10.80 -6.94 12.46
C GLU A 68 9.55 -6.20 12.00
N ILE A 69 8.44 -6.32 12.74
CA ILE A 69 7.18 -5.65 12.41
C ILE A 69 7.38 -4.12 12.34
N VAL A 70 8.03 -3.52 13.32
CA VAL A 70 8.33 -2.07 13.35
C VAL A 70 9.22 -1.64 12.18
N ARG A 71 10.16 -2.51 11.74
CA ARG A 71 11.00 -2.21 10.56
C ARG A 71 10.19 -2.07 9.27
N LEU A 72 9.16 -2.91 9.12
CA LEU A 72 8.28 -2.94 7.95
C LEU A 72 7.23 -1.83 8.00
N THR A 73 6.80 -1.48 9.22
CA THR A 73 5.81 -0.44 9.49
C THR A 73 6.45 0.79 10.15
N ASP A 74 6.18 0.99 11.45
CA ASP A 74 6.70 2.02 12.33
C ASP A 74 6.38 1.69 13.80
N GLU A 75 6.89 2.50 14.74
CA GLU A 75 6.72 2.29 16.19
C GLU A 75 5.27 2.38 16.69
N SER A 76 4.37 3.03 15.93
CA SER A 76 2.98 3.22 16.37
C SER A 76 2.22 1.90 16.47
N ILE A 77 2.67 0.87 15.74
CA ILE A 77 2.03 -0.45 15.71
C ILE A 77 2.15 -1.22 17.03
N ILE A 78 3.12 -0.88 17.88
CA ILE A 78 3.38 -1.60 19.13
C ILE A 78 2.16 -1.53 20.05
N GLU A 79 1.57 -0.34 20.17
CA GLU A 79 0.35 -0.14 20.97
C GLU A 79 -0.84 -0.86 20.33
N ASP A 80 -1.03 -0.77 19.00
CA ASP A 80 -2.17 -1.42 18.34
C ASP A 80 -2.18 -2.94 18.51
N VAL A 81 -1.01 -3.57 18.45
CA VAL A 81 -0.88 -5.03 18.65
C VAL A 81 -1.12 -5.42 20.11
N THR A 82 -0.72 -4.56 21.04
CA THR A 82 -0.96 -4.74 22.47
C THR A 82 -2.45 -4.62 22.78
N ASP A 83 -3.07 -3.55 22.30
CA ASP A 83 -4.50 -3.29 22.43
C ASP A 83 -5.34 -4.40 21.78
N MET A 84 -4.89 -4.94 20.64
CA MET A 84 -5.52 -6.11 20.02
C MET A 84 -5.45 -7.34 20.94
N SER A 85 -4.30 -7.61 21.56
CA SER A 85 -4.13 -8.74 22.47
C SER A 85 -5.03 -8.62 23.71
N GLU A 86 -5.15 -7.41 24.25
CA GLU A 86 -6.08 -7.09 25.35
C GLU A 86 -7.54 -7.21 24.92
N THR A 87 -7.89 -6.74 23.72
CA THR A 87 -9.22 -6.87 23.12
C THR A 87 -9.61 -8.34 22.92
N LEU A 88 -8.73 -9.18 22.38
CA LEU A 88 -8.98 -10.61 22.25
C LEU A 88 -9.17 -11.28 23.63
N SER A 89 -8.40 -10.87 24.64
CA SER A 89 -8.57 -11.38 26.01
C SER A 89 -9.91 -10.96 26.61
N SER A 90 -10.33 -9.70 26.43
CA SER A 90 -11.58 -9.15 26.97
C SER A 90 -12.82 -9.74 26.31
N LEU A 91 -12.75 -10.05 25.00
CA LEU A 91 -13.78 -10.77 24.24
C LEU A 91 -13.80 -12.29 24.52
N LEU A 92 -13.06 -12.75 25.53
CA LEU A 92 -12.93 -14.17 25.90
C LEU A 92 -12.35 -15.05 24.77
N GLN A 93 -11.60 -14.46 23.83
CA GLN A 93 -10.88 -15.11 22.74
C GLN A 93 -9.40 -15.32 23.07
N GLY A 94 -9.06 -15.55 24.34
CA GLY A 94 -7.68 -15.79 24.80
C GLY A 94 -6.88 -16.82 23.97
N PRO A 95 -7.47 -17.95 23.54
CA PRO A 95 -6.79 -18.91 22.66
C PRO A 95 -6.38 -18.38 21.28
N ALA A 96 -6.97 -17.26 20.81
CA ALA A 96 -6.62 -16.64 19.54
C ALA A 96 -5.38 -15.73 19.62
N ILE A 97 -4.92 -15.34 20.80
CA ILE A 97 -3.78 -14.41 20.96
C ILE A 97 -2.49 -15.03 20.45
N ASN A 98 -2.23 -16.30 20.79
CA ASN A 98 -1.03 -17.01 20.30
C ASN A 98 -0.97 -17.10 18.77
N PRO A 99 -1.99 -17.63 18.05
CA PRO A 99 -1.95 -17.68 16.59
C PRO A 99 -1.97 -16.29 15.95
N PHE A 100 -2.57 -15.28 16.59
CA PHE A 100 -2.50 -13.89 16.14
C PHE A 100 -1.05 -13.38 16.16
N LEU A 101 -0.39 -13.41 17.32
CA LEU A 101 0.98 -12.94 17.46
C LEU A 101 1.97 -13.75 16.60
N THR A 102 1.78 -15.06 16.52
CA THR A 102 2.65 -15.96 15.74
C THR A 102 2.57 -15.69 14.22
N THR A 103 1.39 -15.28 13.72
CA THR A 103 1.21 -15.03 12.27
C THR A 103 1.46 -13.59 11.88
N LEU A 104 1.45 -12.67 12.85
CA LEU A 104 1.59 -11.24 12.64
C LEU A 104 2.84 -10.83 11.82
N PRO A 105 4.03 -11.42 12.00
CA PRO A 105 5.23 -11.02 11.23
C PRO A 105 5.10 -11.38 9.75
N ALA A 106 4.51 -12.53 9.46
CA ALA A 106 4.22 -12.94 8.09
C ALA A 106 3.14 -12.05 7.44
N VAL A 107 2.15 -11.59 8.21
CA VAL A 107 1.16 -10.60 7.75
C VAL A 107 1.84 -9.25 7.51
N ALA A 108 2.65 -8.76 8.45
CA ALA A 108 3.39 -7.50 8.33
C ALA A 108 4.28 -7.50 7.08
N ARG A 109 5.03 -8.58 6.82
CA ARG A 109 5.83 -8.72 5.59
C ARG A 109 5.02 -8.66 4.30
N ARG A 110 3.76 -9.13 4.34
CA ARG A 110 2.88 -9.13 3.16
C ARG A 110 2.23 -7.77 2.90
N LEU A 111 2.05 -6.98 3.95
CA LEU A 111 1.41 -5.68 3.87
C LEU A 111 2.43 -4.54 3.73
N ASP A 112 3.59 -4.63 4.39
CA ASP A 112 4.71 -3.68 4.37
C ASP A 112 4.30 -2.20 4.59
N ASP A 113 3.23 -2.01 5.35
CA ASP A 113 2.63 -0.70 5.64
C ASP A 113 1.81 -0.75 6.94
N ALA A 114 1.93 0.31 7.75
CA ALA A 114 1.28 0.41 9.05
C ALA A 114 -0.25 0.51 8.94
N GLU A 115 -0.77 1.27 7.98
CA GLU A 115 -2.21 1.46 7.80
C GLU A 115 -2.87 0.20 7.26
N LEU A 116 -2.22 -0.50 6.32
CA LEU A 116 -2.71 -1.81 5.87
C LEU A 116 -2.74 -2.83 7.01
N LEU A 117 -1.73 -2.81 7.90
CA LEU A 117 -1.72 -3.67 9.08
C LEU A 117 -2.83 -3.30 10.08
N ARG A 118 -3.13 -2.01 10.27
CA ARG A 118 -4.30 -1.56 11.06
C ARG A 118 -5.61 -2.05 10.47
N GLU A 119 -5.76 -2.06 9.14
CA GLU A 119 -6.95 -2.64 8.49
C GLU A 119 -7.06 -4.14 8.73
N TRP A 120 -5.94 -4.87 8.75
CA TRP A 120 -5.92 -6.27 9.20
C TRP A 120 -6.38 -6.42 10.66
N LEU A 121 -5.87 -5.59 11.57
CA LEU A 121 -6.30 -5.60 12.97
C LEU A 121 -7.81 -5.36 13.10
N LYS A 122 -8.38 -4.39 12.37
CA LYS A 122 -9.84 -4.16 12.34
C LYS A 122 -10.62 -5.41 11.91
N MET A 123 -10.11 -6.16 10.94
CA MET A 123 -10.74 -7.43 10.53
C MET A 123 -10.66 -8.51 11.61
N VAL A 124 -9.55 -8.60 12.34
CA VAL A 124 -9.39 -9.50 13.49
C VAL A 124 -10.39 -9.15 14.60
N THR A 125 -10.53 -7.87 14.97
CA THR A 125 -11.54 -7.42 15.94
C THR A 125 -12.93 -7.83 15.51
N ARG A 126 -13.29 -7.53 14.25
CA ARG A 126 -14.61 -7.87 13.71
C ARG A 126 -14.89 -9.37 13.75
N MET A 127 -13.90 -10.20 13.44
CA MET A 127 -14.02 -11.65 13.55
C MET A 127 -14.22 -12.09 15.00
N ALA A 128 -13.51 -11.49 15.96
CA ALA A 128 -13.69 -11.78 17.38
C ALA A 128 -15.10 -11.42 17.89
N GLU A 129 -15.70 -10.35 17.37
CA GLU A 129 -17.03 -9.87 17.75
C GLU A 129 -18.18 -10.60 17.04
N GLU A 130 -18.09 -10.79 15.72
CA GLU A 130 -19.20 -11.28 14.88
C GLU A 130 -19.10 -12.77 14.52
N ALA A 131 -17.90 -13.36 14.54
CA ALA A 131 -17.64 -14.68 13.94
C ALA A 131 -16.54 -15.48 14.67
N LYS A 132 -16.60 -15.50 16.01
CA LYS A 132 -15.58 -16.09 16.90
C LYS A 132 -15.18 -17.53 16.53
N GLU A 133 -16.12 -18.38 16.10
CA GLU A 133 -15.85 -19.76 15.69
C GLU A 133 -14.95 -19.84 14.45
N GLY A 134 -14.90 -18.77 13.64
CA GLY A 134 -14.06 -18.65 12.45
C GLY A 134 -12.71 -17.98 12.67
N LEU A 135 -12.48 -17.31 13.81
CA LEU A 135 -11.28 -16.48 14.04
C LEU A 135 -9.98 -17.30 14.01
N ILE A 136 -9.86 -18.33 14.86
CA ILE A 136 -8.65 -19.18 14.88
C ILE A 136 -8.44 -19.89 13.53
N PRO A 137 -9.49 -20.48 12.91
CA PRO A 137 -9.40 -21.00 11.54
C PRO A 137 -8.85 -19.99 10.52
N LEU A 138 -9.33 -18.74 10.55
CA LEU A 138 -8.85 -17.66 9.68
C LEU A 138 -7.36 -17.37 9.94
N LEU A 139 -6.95 -17.21 11.21
CA LEU A 139 -5.54 -16.97 11.57
C LEU A 139 -4.65 -18.10 11.06
N GLY A 140 -5.10 -19.35 11.12
CA GLY A 140 -4.39 -20.50 10.57
C GLY A 140 -4.24 -20.50 9.03
N LYS A 141 -5.00 -19.66 8.31
CA LYS A 141 -4.97 -19.53 6.85
C LYS A 141 -4.55 -18.16 6.34
N VAL A 142 -4.38 -17.15 7.20
CA VAL A 142 -4.17 -15.76 6.78
C VAL A 142 -2.97 -15.60 5.86
N VAL A 143 -1.84 -16.26 6.14
CA VAL A 143 -0.64 -16.19 5.29
C VAL A 143 -0.91 -16.76 3.90
N TYR A 144 -1.65 -17.88 3.82
CA TYR A 144 -2.05 -18.45 2.55
C TYR A 144 -3.01 -17.53 1.77
N LEU A 145 -3.93 -16.87 2.47
CA LEU A 145 -4.91 -15.96 1.87
C LEU A 145 -4.24 -14.69 1.33
N LEU A 146 -3.33 -14.07 2.10
CA LEU A 146 -2.58 -12.88 1.67
C LEU A 146 -1.56 -13.17 0.56
N ASN A 147 -1.21 -14.44 0.32
CA ASN A 147 -0.45 -14.84 -0.87
C ASN A 147 -1.31 -14.89 -2.15
N GLN A 148 -2.64 -14.72 -2.04
CA GLN A 148 -3.56 -14.82 -3.17
C GLN A 148 -4.45 -13.61 -3.34
N LEU A 149 -4.68 -12.88 -2.25
CA LEU A 149 -5.61 -11.76 -2.19
C LEU A 149 -4.86 -10.50 -1.80
N SER A 150 -5.30 -9.38 -2.37
CA SER A 150 -5.05 -8.07 -1.78
C SER A 150 -5.71 -8.00 -0.41
N ILE A 151 -5.30 -7.04 0.43
CA ILE A 151 -5.93 -6.86 1.74
C ILE A 151 -7.42 -6.50 1.60
N GLY A 152 -7.78 -5.81 0.51
CA GLY A 152 -9.16 -5.55 0.10
C GLY A 152 -9.94 -6.82 -0.25
N GLY A 153 -9.34 -7.70 -1.06
CA GLY A 153 -9.93 -9.00 -1.40
C GLY A 153 -10.12 -9.88 -0.16
N LEU A 154 -9.16 -9.87 0.77
CA LEU A 154 -9.30 -10.57 2.06
C LEU A 154 -10.48 -10.04 2.87
N LYS A 155 -10.63 -8.71 2.95
CA LYS A 155 -11.79 -8.08 3.64
C LYS A 155 -13.12 -8.50 3.04
N ASN A 156 -13.24 -8.46 1.71
CA ASN A 156 -14.45 -8.89 1.01
C ASN A 156 -14.75 -10.37 1.25
N TRP A 157 -13.72 -11.21 1.19
CA TRP A 157 -13.84 -12.65 1.43
C TRP A 157 -14.30 -12.96 2.87
N ILE A 158 -13.73 -12.27 3.87
CA ILE A 158 -14.15 -12.38 5.27
C ILE A 158 -15.60 -11.92 5.43
N GLN A 159 -15.96 -10.76 4.88
CA GLN A 159 -17.31 -10.22 4.96
C GLN A 159 -18.35 -11.15 4.31
N TYR A 160 -18.01 -11.78 3.19
CA TYR A 160 -18.85 -12.79 2.57
C TYR A 160 -19.07 -13.98 3.51
N GLY A 161 -18.00 -14.52 4.11
CA GLY A 161 -18.08 -15.63 5.06
C GLY A 161 -18.98 -15.34 6.26
N ILE A 162 -18.75 -14.20 6.93
CA ILE A 162 -19.57 -13.75 8.07
C ILE A 162 -21.05 -13.67 7.67
N LYS A 163 -21.35 -13.06 6.52
CA LYS A 163 -22.72 -12.87 6.04
C LYS A 163 -23.39 -14.19 5.65
N ALA A 164 -22.68 -15.07 4.94
CA ALA A 164 -23.22 -16.32 4.43
C ALA A 164 -23.55 -17.32 5.56
N TYR A 165 -22.76 -17.32 6.62
CA TYR A 165 -22.87 -18.26 7.74
C TYR A 165 -23.46 -17.66 9.02
N LYS A 166 -24.04 -16.45 8.93
CA LYS A 166 -24.64 -15.75 10.08
C LYS A 166 -25.64 -16.61 10.87
N GLU A 167 -26.47 -17.37 10.18
CA GLU A 167 -27.49 -18.25 10.79
C GLU A 167 -26.93 -19.66 11.14
N GLN A 168 -25.67 -19.96 10.79
CA GLN A 168 -25.00 -21.25 11.05
C GLN A 168 -23.57 -21.04 11.59
N PRO A 169 -23.38 -20.41 12.77
CA PRO A 169 -22.04 -20.07 13.28
C PRO A 169 -21.10 -21.28 13.46
N TYR A 170 -21.65 -22.46 13.76
CA TYR A 170 -20.88 -23.70 13.90
C TYR A 170 -20.14 -24.12 12.62
N ARG A 171 -20.51 -23.58 11.44
CA ARG A 171 -19.85 -23.84 10.16
C ARG A 171 -18.84 -22.77 9.76
N LEU A 172 -18.72 -21.68 10.52
CA LEU A 172 -17.71 -20.63 10.26
C LEU A 172 -16.31 -21.24 10.25
N GLY A 173 -16.04 -22.20 11.13
CA GLY A 173 -14.76 -22.90 11.16
C GLY A 173 -14.42 -23.60 9.85
N ASP A 174 -15.38 -24.28 9.22
CA ASP A 174 -15.19 -24.97 7.93
C ASP A 174 -14.91 -23.97 6.80
N PHE A 175 -15.65 -22.84 6.78
CA PHE A 175 -15.45 -21.79 5.77
C PHE A 175 -14.06 -21.15 5.91
N PHE A 176 -13.72 -20.68 7.11
CA PHE A 176 -12.47 -19.94 7.36
C PHE A 176 -11.22 -20.83 7.37
N SER A 177 -11.38 -22.15 7.48
CA SER A 177 -10.31 -23.13 7.27
C SER A 177 -10.18 -23.61 5.82
N LEU A 178 -10.96 -23.05 4.87
CA LEU A 178 -11.01 -23.44 3.46
C LEU A 178 -11.41 -24.91 3.25
N GLN A 179 -12.40 -25.41 3.99
CA GLN A 179 -12.92 -26.77 3.82
C GLN A 179 -14.18 -26.81 2.95
N THR A 180 -14.89 -25.70 2.82
CA THR A 180 -16.14 -25.64 2.06
C THR A 180 -15.92 -25.23 0.60
N ALA A 181 -16.75 -25.76 -0.30
CA ALA A 181 -16.67 -25.43 -1.73
C ALA A 181 -16.94 -23.95 -2.01
N ASP A 182 -17.83 -23.32 -1.24
CA ASP A 182 -18.15 -21.90 -1.35
C ASP A 182 -17.02 -20.99 -0.84
N ALA A 183 -16.23 -21.41 0.16
CA ALA A 183 -15.02 -20.70 0.59
C ALA A 183 -13.98 -20.62 -0.53
N HIS A 184 -13.78 -21.72 -1.26
CA HIS A 184 -12.93 -21.74 -2.45
C HIS A 184 -13.52 -20.90 -3.58
N ALA A 185 -14.83 -20.99 -3.84
CA ALA A 185 -15.47 -20.23 -4.90
C ALA A 185 -15.44 -18.71 -4.65
N SER A 186 -15.65 -18.26 -3.41
CA SER A 186 -15.49 -16.84 -3.06
C SER A 186 -14.02 -16.42 -3.13
N LEU A 187 -13.08 -17.26 -2.69
CA LEU A 187 -11.64 -16.96 -2.76
C LEU A 187 -11.21 -16.73 -4.22
N GLN A 188 -11.64 -17.58 -5.16
CA GLN A 188 -11.31 -17.42 -6.57
C GLN A 188 -11.91 -16.15 -7.19
N ARG A 189 -13.05 -15.67 -6.68
CA ARG A 189 -13.65 -14.41 -7.15
C ARG A 189 -12.86 -13.19 -6.70
N GLU A 190 -12.35 -13.20 -5.47
CA GLU A 190 -11.52 -12.11 -4.94
C GLU A 190 -10.07 -12.19 -5.44
N ARG A 191 -9.64 -13.34 -5.98
CA ARG A 191 -8.33 -13.53 -6.59
C ARG A 191 -8.30 -12.93 -8.00
N HIS A 192 -8.23 -11.61 -8.05
CA HIS A 192 -8.03 -10.86 -9.30
C HIS A 192 -6.89 -9.86 -9.17
N GLY A 193 -6.27 -9.55 -10.31
CA GLY A 193 -5.17 -8.61 -10.41
C GLY A 193 -3.77 -9.17 -10.09
N THR A 194 -2.79 -8.31 -10.32
CA THR A 194 -1.37 -8.50 -10.06
C THR A 194 -1.04 -7.85 -8.73
N LEU A 195 -0.64 -8.63 -7.73
CA LEU A 195 -0.28 -8.12 -6.40
C LEU A 195 1.10 -7.44 -6.45
N TYR A 196 1.19 -6.25 -5.87
CA TYR A 196 2.44 -5.49 -5.79
C TYR A 196 3.56 -6.31 -5.11
N ILE A 197 3.25 -6.94 -3.98
CA ILE A 197 4.26 -7.61 -3.14
C ILE A 197 4.99 -8.75 -3.86
N ASP A 198 4.33 -9.43 -4.81
CA ASP A 198 4.94 -10.50 -5.59
C ASP A 198 5.91 -9.97 -6.67
N HIS A 199 5.85 -8.66 -6.96
CA HIS A 199 6.62 -7.99 -7.99
C HIS A 199 7.52 -6.85 -7.48
N GLU A 200 7.54 -6.57 -6.17
CA GLU A 200 8.37 -5.52 -5.58
C GLU A 200 9.83 -5.60 -6.03
N ARG A 201 10.46 -6.77 -5.87
CA ARG A 201 11.86 -6.96 -6.26
C ARG A 201 12.08 -6.68 -7.75
N GLN A 202 11.13 -7.09 -8.59
CA GLN A 202 11.19 -6.83 -10.03
C GLN A 202 11.09 -5.34 -10.34
N LEU A 203 10.24 -4.60 -9.63
CA LEU A 203 10.08 -3.15 -9.76
C LEU A 203 11.29 -2.38 -9.24
N ARG A 204 11.88 -2.79 -8.11
CA ARG A 204 13.14 -2.21 -7.60
C ARG A 204 14.29 -2.42 -8.60
N LEU A 205 14.39 -3.61 -9.19
CA LEU A 205 15.39 -3.87 -10.25
C LEU A 205 15.13 -3.05 -11.52
N TYR A 206 13.85 -2.85 -11.88
CA TYR A 206 13.48 -1.97 -12.99
C TYR A 206 13.94 -0.54 -12.74
N LEU A 207 13.68 0.02 -11.55
CA LEU A 207 14.14 1.35 -11.17
C LEU A 207 15.67 1.49 -11.25
N ARG A 208 16.38 0.53 -10.66
CA ARG A 208 17.84 0.54 -10.63
C ARG A 208 18.45 0.39 -12.02
N ALA A 209 17.90 -0.49 -12.85
CA ALA A 209 18.46 -0.78 -14.18
C ALA A 209 18.29 0.38 -15.17
N PHE A 210 17.18 1.11 -15.10
CA PHE A 210 16.85 2.16 -16.07
C PHE A 210 17.21 3.57 -15.60
N TRP A 211 17.30 3.82 -14.30
CA TRP A 211 17.53 5.16 -13.76
C TRP A 211 18.52 5.23 -12.60
N GLU A 212 19.12 4.10 -12.18
CA GLU A 212 20.01 4.03 -11.00
C GLU A 212 19.36 4.58 -9.72
N ILE A 213 18.02 4.48 -9.63
CA ILE A 213 17.25 4.93 -8.47
C ILE A 213 17.05 3.77 -7.51
N GLU A 214 17.45 3.99 -6.26
CA GLU A 214 17.11 3.16 -5.12
C GLU A 214 16.14 3.96 -4.24
N ILE A 215 14.87 3.57 -4.25
CA ILE A 215 13.81 4.16 -3.43
C ILE A 215 12.88 3.04 -2.96
N ASP A 216 12.32 3.22 -1.77
CA ASP A 216 11.31 2.31 -1.25
C ASP A 216 9.95 2.57 -1.90
N PHE A 217 9.15 1.52 -1.92
CA PHE A 217 7.77 1.56 -2.35
C PHE A 217 6.87 1.36 -1.14
N LYS A 218 5.73 2.05 -1.12
CA LYS A 218 4.74 1.94 -0.05
C LYS A 218 3.37 1.56 -0.64
N PRO A 219 2.88 0.34 -0.39
CA PRO A 219 1.60 -0.07 -0.94
C PRO A 219 0.43 0.59 -0.20
N TYR A 220 -0.64 0.89 -0.92
CA TYR A 220 -1.92 1.30 -0.34
C TYR A 220 -3.07 0.55 -1.02
N SER A 221 -4.19 0.40 -0.32
CA SER A 221 -5.35 -0.30 -0.86
C SER A 221 -6.45 0.67 -1.31
N LEU A 222 -7.04 0.38 -2.48
CA LEU A 222 -8.18 1.12 -3.02
C LEU A 222 -9.55 0.58 -2.54
N ALA A 223 -9.54 -0.49 -1.75
CA ALA A 223 -10.74 -1.20 -1.31
C ALA A 223 -11.38 -0.62 -0.03
N PHE A 224 -10.69 0.30 0.65
CA PHE A 224 -11.18 0.92 1.87
C PHE A 224 -11.89 2.24 1.59
N ASP A 225 -13.02 2.45 2.28
CA ASP A 225 -13.81 3.67 2.18
C ASP A 225 -13.03 4.84 2.79
N THR A 226 -12.37 5.61 1.91
CA THR A 226 -11.68 6.85 2.24
C THR A 226 -12.38 8.02 1.57
N ILE A 227 -12.41 9.18 2.23
CA ILE A 227 -13.05 10.40 1.69
C ILE A 227 -12.46 10.74 0.31
N ARG A 228 -11.17 10.48 0.11
CA ARG A 228 -10.48 10.60 -1.16
C ARG A 228 -9.62 9.35 -1.36
N LYS A 229 -9.87 8.62 -2.46
CA LYS A 229 -9.02 7.49 -2.82
C LYS A 229 -7.58 7.97 -3.04
N PRO A 230 -6.58 7.31 -2.45
CA PRO A 230 -5.18 7.63 -2.68
C PRO A 230 -4.83 7.47 -4.16
N LEU A 231 -4.06 8.43 -4.68
CA LEU A 231 -3.43 8.37 -5.99
C LEU A 231 -1.95 8.03 -5.81
N PRO A 232 -1.30 7.44 -6.83
CA PRO A 232 0.13 7.20 -6.77
C PRO A 232 0.87 8.52 -6.56
N HIS A 233 1.80 8.55 -5.60
CA HIS A 233 2.51 9.77 -5.25
C HIS A 233 3.88 9.47 -4.65
N LEU A 234 4.75 10.48 -4.63
CA LEU A 234 6.08 10.42 -4.00
C LEU A 234 6.08 11.28 -2.74
N ASP A 235 6.60 10.74 -1.64
CA ASP A 235 6.88 11.50 -0.42
C ASP A 235 8.25 11.13 0.19
N LYS A 236 8.44 11.41 1.48
CA LYS A 236 9.69 11.10 2.21
C LYS A 236 9.91 9.61 2.46
N LEU A 237 8.84 8.82 2.47
CA LEU A 237 8.88 7.37 2.69
C LEU A 237 9.10 6.61 1.39
N GLY A 238 8.71 7.18 0.25
CA GLY A 238 9.04 6.65 -1.07
C GLY A 238 7.91 6.79 -2.07
N PHE A 239 7.85 5.84 -3.01
CA PHE A 239 6.80 5.77 -4.02
C PHE A 239 5.59 5.00 -3.51
N HIS A 240 4.46 5.69 -3.37
CA HIS A 240 3.20 5.12 -2.97
C HIS A 240 2.46 4.54 -4.17
N LEU A 241 2.08 3.26 -4.11
CA LEU A 241 1.45 2.52 -5.21
C LEU A 241 0.27 1.67 -4.72
N PRO A 242 -0.72 1.35 -5.58
CA PRO A 242 -1.76 0.38 -5.21
C PRO A 242 -1.18 -1.00 -4.90
N ASP A 243 -1.75 -1.68 -3.90
CA ASP A 243 -1.41 -3.05 -3.50
C ASP A 243 -1.76 -4.10 -4.55
N VAL A 244 -2.67 -3.77 -5.48
CA VAL A 244 -3.06 -4.61 -6.61
C VAL A 244 -3.42 -3.77 -7.85
N TYR A 245 -3.06 -4.30 -9.03
CA TYR A 245 -3.59 -3.83 -10.32
C TYR A 245 -4.22 -4.96 -11.13
N ASP A 246 -5.47 -4.79 -11.56
CA ASP A 246 -6.06 -5.60 -12.62
C ASP A 246 -5.44 -5.30 -13.99
N ASP A 247 -5.57 -6.23 -14.92
CA ASP A 247 -5.27 -5.93 -16.33
C ASP A 247 -6.26 -4.87 -16.85
N LEU A 248 -5.77 -3.93 -17.65
CA LEU A 248 -6.59 -2.84 -18.18
C LEU A 248 -6.22 -2.57 -19.64
N ALA A 249 -7.24 -2.53 -20.52
CA ALA A 249 -7.06 -2.20 -21.94
C ALA A 249 -5.97 -3.03 -22.65
N GLY A 250 -5.83 -4.32 -22.29
CA GLY A 250 -4.82 -5.22 -22.84
C GLY A 250 -3.40 -5.03 -22.27
N VAL A 251 -3.23 -4.15 -21.28
CA VAL A 251 -2.01 -3.97 -20.51
C VAL A 251 -2.10 -4.78 -19.23
N SER A 252 -1.13 -5.68 -19.03
CA SER A 252 -1.11 -6.51 -17.82
C SER A 252 -0.80 -5.68 -16.57
N GLY A 253 -1.22 -6.16 -15.40
CA GLY A 253 -0.99 -5.45 -14.12
C GLY A 253 0.49 -5.10 -13.87
N ILE A 254 1.44 -5.97 -14.22
CA ILE A 254 2.88 -5.66 -14.11
C ILE A 254 3.33 -4.54 -15.06
N GLU A 255 2.77 -4.47 -16.27
CA GLU A 255 3.05 -3.37 -17.20
C GLU A 255 2.40 -2.06 -16.73
N ARG A 256 1.26 -2.14 -16.04
CA ARG A 256 0.66 -0.96 -15.38
C ARG A 256 1.57 -0.41 -14.28
N TYR A 257 2.15 -1.27 -13.43
CA TYR A 257 3.14 -0.83 -12.45
C TYR A 257 4.35 -0.18 -13.14
N ARG A 258 4.89 -0.79 -14.20
CA ARG A 258 6.02 -0.20 -14.96
C ARG A 258 5.69 1.17 -15.55
N ALA A 259 4.51 1.33 -16.14
CA ALA A 259 4.04 2.59 -16.71
C ALA A 259 3.89 3.67 -15.63
N MET A 260 3.28 3.33 -14.49
CA MET A 260 3.10 4.23 -13.35
C MET A 260 4.43 4.64 -12.73
N THR A 261 5.29 3.66 -12.42
CA THR A 261 6.59 3.92 -11.80
C THR A 261 7.50 4.73 -12.72
N ALA A 262 7.46 4.51 -14.04
CA ALA A 262 8.19 5.33 -15.00
C ALA A 262 7.75 6.79 -14.98
N HIS A 263 6.44 7.05 -14.93
CA HIS A 263 5.86 8.38 -14.76
C HIS A 263 6.33 9.03 -13.44
N MET A 264 6.24 8.32 -12.32
CA MET A 264 6.68 8.84 -11.01
C MET A 264 8.19 9.14 -10.96
N VAL A 265 9.01 8.32 -11.63
CA VAL A 265 10.44 8.59 -11.80
C VAL A 265 10.68 9.85 -12.61
N ALA A 266 9.90 10.07 -13.67
CA ALA A 266 10.02 11.28 -14.48
C ALA A 266 9.79 12.54 -13.64
N HIS A 267 8.76 12.55 -12.80
CA HIS A 267 8.54 13.64 -11.84
C HIS A 267 9.69 13.76 -10.83
N LYS A 268 10.17 12.65 -10.25
CA LYS A 268 11.28 12.66 -9.30
C LYS A 268 12.55 13.29 -9.90
N LEU A 269 12.80 13.06 -11.18
CA LEU A 269 14.00 13.53 -11.87
C LEU A 269 13.89 14.97 -12.37
N TRP A 270 12.70 15.37 -12.86
CA TRP A 270 12.57 16.59 -13.66
C TRP A 270 11.52 17.58 -13.19
N SER A 271 10.63 17.23 -12.27
CA SER A 271 9.67 18.19 -11.71
C SER A 271 10.29 19.06 -10.62
N GLN A 272 9.75 20.27 -10.49
CA GLN A 272 10.10 21.21 -9.43
C GLN A 272 8.84 21.62 -8.67
N PRO A 273 8.89 21.77 -7.34
CA PRO A 273 7.78 22.33 -6.58
C PRO A 273 7.51 23.77 -7.03
N PHE A 274 6.24 24.15 -7.18
CA PHE A 274 5.82 25.53 -7.41
C PHE A 274 4.87 26.00 -6.31
N LEU A 275 4.90 27.31 -6.01
CA LEU A 275 4.00 27.91 -5.01
C LEU A 275 2.60 28.09 -5.60
N ALA A 276 1.63 27.42 -4.98
CA ALA A 276 0.26 27.28 -5.49
C ALA A 276 -0.65 28.51 -5.27
N ASP A 277 -0.25 29.46 -4.43
CA ASP A 277 -1.16 30.45 -3.83
C ASP A 277 -1.76 31.47 -4.81
N ASN A 278 -1.30 31.51 -6.06
CA ASN A 278 -1.78 32.47 -7.08
C ASN A 278 -2.57 31.83 -8.24
N PHE A 279 -2.77 30.51 -8.25
CA PHE A 279 -3.44 29.83 -9.35
C PHE A 279 -4.85 29.37 -8.97
N SER A 280 -5.80 29.56 -9.89
CA SER A 280 -7.13 28.96 -9.80
C SER A 280 -7.08 27.44 -9.94
N SER A 281 -8.12 26.74 -9.47
CA SER A 281 -8.19 25.28 -9.59
C SER A 281 -8.08 24.75 -11.03
N PHE A 282 -8.52 25.53 -12.03
CA PHE A 282 -8.38 25.15 -13.44
C PHE A 282 -6.97 25.34 -13.95
N GLN A 283 -6.28 26.40 -13.52
CA GLN A 283 -4.87 26.59 -13.84
C GLN A 283 -4.02 25.48 -13.24
N HIS A 284 -4.30 25.07 -11.99
CA HIS A 284 -3.63 23.92 -11.38
C HIS A 284 -3.75 22.66 -12.23
N LEU A 285 -4.97 22.31 -12.64
CA LEU A 285 -5.20 21.13 -13.47
C LEU A 285 -4.49 21.21 -14.83
N SER A 286 -4.47 22.39 -15.45
CA SER A 286 -3.74 22.60 -16.71
C SER A 286 -2.22 22.47 -16.52
N ILE A 287 -1.67 23.07 -15.46
CA ILE A 287 -0.23 22.99 -15.13
C ILE A 287 0.17 21.53 -14.89
N GLU A 288 -0.61 20.78 -14.10
CA GLU A 288 -0.41 19.34 -13.88
C GLU A 288 -0.39 18.58 -15.22
N THR A 289 -1.36 18.83 -16.10
CA THR A 289 -1.45 18.16 -17.42
C THR A 289 -0.21 18.42 -18.29
N PHE A 290 0.26 19.67 -18.36
CA PHE A 290 1.47 19.98 -19.12
C PHE A 290 2.73 19.46 -18.46
N GLU A 291 2.81 19.46 -17.13
CA GLU A 291 3.97 18.95 -16.40
C GLU A 291 4.12 17.45 -16.59
N ASP A 292 3.03 16.69 -16.50
CA ASP A 292 2.99 15.26 -16.81
C ASP A 292 3.50 15.02 -18.24
N ALA A 293 2.92 15.71 -19.23
CA ALA A 293 3.33 15.60 -20.63
C ALA A 293 4.80 15.97 -20.87
N ARG A 294 5.33 16.95 -20.12
CA ARG A 294 6.73 17.41 -20.23
C ARG A 294 7.69 16.36 -19.73
N VAL A 295 7.50 15.87 -18.50
CA VAL A 295 8.40 14.87 -17.91
C VAL A 295 8.31 13.53 -18.63
N GLU A 296 7.11 13.13 -19.07
CA GLU A 296 6.91 11.96 -19.92
C GLU A 296 7.57 12.16 -21.29
N GLY A 297 7.44 13.34 -21.89
CA GLY A 297 8.09 13.69 -23.16
C GLY A 297 9.61 13.61 -23.10
N ILE A 298 10.23 14.01 -21.98
CA ILE A 298 11.66 13.78 -21.71
C ILE A 298 11.94 12.28 -21.68
N LEU A 299 11.15 11.51 -20.92
CA LEU A 299 11.36 10.08 -20.75
C LEU A 299 11.25 9.31 -22.06
N LEU A 300 10.32 9.69 -22.94
CA LEU A 300 10.11 9.08 -24.26
C LEU A 300 11.28 9.26 -25.23
N LYS A 301 12.16 10.24 -25.02
CA LYS A 301 13.38 10.39 -25.83
C LYS A 301 14.34 9.22 -25.61
N SER A 302 14.43 8.73 -24.38
CA SER A 302 15.28 7.59 -24.02
C SER A 302 14.54 6.25 -24.12
N TYR A 303 13.24 6.24 -23.81
CA TYR A 303 12.43 5.03 -23.69
C TYR A 303 11.15 5.12 -24.53
N PRO A 304 11.26 5.12 -25.87
CA PRO A 304 10.11 5.30 -26.76
C PRO A 304 9.04 4.21 -26.64
N GLY A 305 9.40 3.03 -26.11
CA GLY A 305 8.46 1.93 -25.86
C GLY A 305 7.36 2.26 -24.86
N LEU A 306 7.60 3.20 -23.92
CA LEU A 306 6.60 3.63 -22.94
C LEU A 306 5.38 4.30 -23.60
N ARG A 307 5.56 4.94 -24.77
CA ARG A 307 4.45 5.58 -25.50
C ARG A 307 3.33 4.58 -25.77
N LYS A 308 3.66 3.36 -26.18
CA LYS A 308 2.66 2.32 -26.45
C LYS A 308 1.88 1.94 -25.19
N LEU A 309 2.56 1.84 -24.04
CA LEU A 309 1.92 1.50 -22.77
C LEU A 309 1.00 2.61 -22.29
N TRP A 310 1.48 3.86 -22.30
CA TRP A 310 0.66 4.99 -21.87
C TRP A 310 -0.52 5.23 -22.82
N LEU A 311 -0.34 5.13 -24.14
CA LEU A 311 -1.47 5.23 -25.09
C LEU A 311 -2.52 4.15 -24.88
N ALA A 312 -2.13 2.92 -24.54
CA ALA A 312 -3.08 1.86 -24.24
C ALA A 312 -3.88 2.14 -22.95
N LEU A 313 -3.29 2.85 -21.99
CA LEU A 313 -3.93 3.20 -20.72
C LEU A 313 -4.63 4.56 -20.74
N HIS A 314 -4.31 5.43 -21.70
CA HIS A 314 -4.88 6.76 -21.81
C HIS A 314 -6.33 6.66 -22.34
N PRO A 315 -7.30 7.39 -21.75
CA PRO A 315 -8.64 7.48 -22.33
C PRO A 315 -8.58 8.08 -23.74
N ILE A 316 -9.56 7.80 -24.60
CA ILE A 316 -9.68 8.46 -25.91
C ILE A 316 -10.97 9.30 -25.90
N PRO A 317 -10.93 10.53 -25.38
CA PRO A 317 -12.10 11.39 -25.33
C PRO A 317 -12.63 11.72 -26.73
N LYS A 318 -13.95 11.60 -26.92
CA LYS A 318 -14.59 12.06 -28.16
C LYS A 318 -14.90 13.55 -28.07
N VAL A 319 -14.60 14.30 -29.13
CA VAL A 319 -14.68 15.77 -29.17
C VAL A 319 -15.99 16.34 -28.62
N ASP A 320 -17.14 15.71 -28.93
CA ASP A 320 -18.47 16.23 -28.56
C ASP A 320 -19.12 15.48 -27.38
N GLU A 321 -18.33 14.76 -26.56
CA GLU A 321 -18.86 13.97 -25.45
C GLU A 321 -19.22 14.82 -24.22
N CYS A 322 -18.56 15.97 -24.06
CA CYS A 322 -18.88 16.91 -23.00
C CYS A 322 -20.00 17.87 -23.42
N THR A 323 -21.14 17.80 -22.74
CA THR A 323 -22.29 18.68 -22.97
C THR A 323 -22.10 20.04 -22.28
N GLU A 324 -22.74 21.08 -22.82
CA GLU A 324 -22.71 22.46 -22.27
C GLU A 324 -23.20 22.59 -20.81
N GLU A 325 -23.81 21.54 -20.26
CA GLU A 325 -24.24 21.44 -18.85
C GLU A 325 -23.08 21.31 -17.86
N TYR A 326 -21.86 21.00 -18.31
CA TYR A 326 -20.69 20.79 -17.47
C TYR A 326 -19.52 21.72 -17.82
N ALA A 327 -18.66 22.00 -16.84
CA ALA A 327 -17.36 22.63 -17.10
C ALA A 327 -16.43 21.60 -17.78
N CYS A 328 -16.31 21.68 -19.11
CA CYS A 328 -15.60 20.69 -19.94
C CYS A 328 -14.08 20.68 -19.82
N ILE A 329 -13.49 21.44 -18.89
CA ILE A 329 -12.03 21.60 -18.74
C ILE A 329 -11.28 20.26 -18.58
N ARG A 330 -11.82 19.30 -17.80
CA ARG A 330 -11.20 17.97 -17.66
C ARG A 330 -11.21 17.17 -18.95
N HIS A 331 -12.28 17.33 -19.74
CA HIS A 331 -12.42 16.68 -21.03
C HIS A 331 -11.43 17.28 -22.04
N GLU A 332 -11.36 18.62 -22.11
CA GLU A 332 -10.42 19.34 -22.96
C GLU A 332 -8.96 19.01 -22.62
N LEU A 333 -8.61 18.98 -21.33
CA LEU A 333 -7.26 18.61 -20.89
C LEU A 333 -6.93 17.14 -21.16
N ALA A 334 -7.90 16.22 -21.08
CA ALA A 334 -7.69 14.84 -21.51
C ALA A 334 -7.46 14.74 -23.02
N MET A 335 -8.17 15.53 -23.84
CA MET A 335 -7.90 15.60 -25.28
C MET A 335 -6.51 16.18 -25.56
N LEU A 336 -6.13 17.24 -24.85
CA LEU A 336 -4.82 17.86 -24.96
C LEU A 336 -3.71 16.89 -24.58
N SER A 337 -3.83 16.20 -23.43
CA SER A 337 -2.87 15.19 -22.98
C SER A 337 -2.65 14.10 -24.04
N LEU A 338 -3.74 13.56 -24.61
CA LEU A 338 -3.64 12.59 -25.71
C LEU A 338 -2.94 13.19 -26.93
N ALA A 339 -3.22 14.45 -27.28
CA ALA A 339 -2.61 15.11 -28.43
C ALA A 339 -1.10 15.34 -28.25
N LEU A 340 -0.67 15.67 -27.03
CA LEU A 340 0.75 15.81 -26.68
C LEU A 340 1.48 14.44 -26.71
N LEU A 341 0.76 13.36 -26.39
CA LEU A 341 1.31 12.00 -26.34
C LEU A 341 1.24 11.24 -27.69
N ASP A 342 0.23 11.44 -28.53
CA ASP A 342 0.03 10.74 -29.80
C ASP A 342 0.11 11.68 -31.01
N PRO A 343 1.18 11.60 -31.83
CA PRO A 343 1.27 12.36 -33.07
C PRO A 343 0.16 12.04 -34.09
N ASN A 344 -0.56 10.92 -33.93
CA ASN A 344 -1.66 10.50 -34.79
C ASN A 344 -3.04 10.77 -34.18
N HIS A 345 -3.14 11.64 -33.17
CA HIS A 345 -4.41 11.98 -32.54
C HIS A 345 -5.44 12.49 -33.59
N PRO A 346 -6.75 12.25 -33.40
CA PRO A 346 -7.76 12.61 -34.41
C PRO A 346 -8.24 14.08 -34.33
N TYR A 347 -7.75 14.85 -33.35
CA TYR A 347 -8.30 16.16 -33.03
C TYR A 347 -7.95 17.25 -34.06
N THR A 348 -8.94 18.10 -34.35
CA THR A 348 -8.84 19.19 -35.34
C THR A 348 -9.16 20.57 -34.75
N ASN A 349 -9.40 20.68 -33.44
CA ASN A 349 -9.71 21.95 -32.80
C ASN A 349 -8.49 22.90 -32.89
N PRO A 350 -8.61 24.06 -33.55
CA PRO A 350 -7.47 24.95 -33.76
C PRO A 350 -6.78 25.44 -32.49
N SER A 351 -7.55 25.74 -31.44
CA SER A 351 -6.99 26.20 -30.16
C SER A 351 -6.20 25.11 -29.45
N LEU A 352 -6.71 23.87 -29.49
CA LEU A 352 -5.98 22.72 -28.95
C LEU A 352 -4.66 22.50 -29.71
N LEU A 353 -4.70 22.54 -31.04
CA LEU A 353 -3.52 22.34 -31.89
C LEU A 353 -2.46 23.43 -31.71
N ASP A 354 -2.89 24.68 -31.49
CA ASP A 354 -1.99 25.80 -31.17
C ASP A 354 -1.18 25.52 -29.88
N PHE A 355 -1.83 25.04 -28.82
CA PHE A 355 -1.13 24.64 -27.59
C PHE A 355 -0.18 23.44 -27.80
N VAL A 356 -0.57 22.46 -28.62
CA VAL A 356 0.29 21.32 -28.96
C VAL A 356 1.55 21.79 -29.69
N GLU A 357 1.40 22.67 -30.68
CA GLU A 357 2.52 23.23 -31.43
C GLU A 357 3.47 24.04 -30.53
N GLN A 358 2.92 24.94 -29.70
CA GLN A 358 3.70 25.76 -28.77
C GLN A 358 4.46 24.88 -27.77
N PHE A 359 3.81 23.88 -27.18
CA PHE A 359 4.44 22.94 -26.27
C PHE A 359 5.62 22.21 -26.93
N HIS A 360 5.42 21.64 -28.12
CA HIS A 360 6.49 20.93 -28.83
C HIS A 360 7.64 21.85 -29.26
N ALA A 361 7.35 23.11 -29.64
CA ALA A 361 8.38 24.10 -29.95
C ALA A 361 9.26 24.41 -28.73
N ARG A 362 8.64 24.57 -27.54
CA ARG A 362 9.39 24.76 -26.30
C ARG A 362 10.18 23.51 -25.89
N MET A 363 9.58 22.33 -25.98
CA MET A 363 10.25 21.04 -25.71
C MET A 363 11.43 20.74 -26.64
N ALA A 364 11.41 21.29 -27.86
CA ALA A 364 12.52 21.21 -28.80
C ALA A 364 13.66 22.18 -28.45
N THR A 365 13.33 23.32 -27.82
CA THR A 365 14.30 24.34 -27.41
C THR A 365 15.03 23.93 -26.13
N ASP A 366 14.28 23.70 -25.04
CA ASP A 366 14.82 23.19 -23.78
C ASP A 366 13.74 22.41 -23.02
N PRO A 367 13.74 21.06 -23.08
CA PRO A 367 12.72 20.26 -22.40
C PRO A 367 12.86 20.29 -20.86
N TYR A 368 14.00 20.72 -20.33
CA TYR A 368 14.26 20.77 -18.89
C TYR A 368 13.81 22.10 -18.25
N ASP A 369 13.33 23.07 -19.03
CA ASP A 369 12.70 24.28 -18.53
C ASP A 369 11.34 23.94 -17.87
N SER A 370 11.29 24.02 -16.54
CA SER A 370 10.07 23.76 -15.77
C SER A 370 8.97 24.80 -16.02
N LYS A 371 9.29 25.94 -16.64
CA LYS A 371 8.29 26.97 -16.98
C LYS A 371 7.42 26.58 -18.17
N ILE A 372 7.75 25.51 -18.90
CA ILE A 372 6.91 25.00 -20.01
C ILE A 372 5.50 24.67 -19.53
N SER A 373 5.37 24.24 -18.28
CA SER A 373 4.09 23.82 -17.71
C SER A 373 3.26 24.98 -17.16
N ILE A 374 3.85 26.18 -17.04
CA ILE A 374 3.27 27.34 -16.33
C ILE A 374 3.02 28.53 -17.27
N ASP A 375 4.02 28.87 -18.08
CA ASP A 375 4.01 29.98 -19.04
C ASP A 375 3.51 29.53 -20.42
#